data_AF-A0A7G2DCS9-F1
#
_entry.id   AF-A0A7G2DCS9-F1
#
_cell.length_a   1.000
_cell.length_b   1.000
_cell.length_c   1.000
_cell.angle_alpha   90.00
_cell.angle_beta   90.00
_cell.angle_gamma   90.00
#
_symmetry.space_group_name_H-M   'P 1'
#
loop_
_entity.id
_entity.type
_entity.pdbx_description
1 polymer ?
#
loop_
_entity_poly.entity_id
_entity_poly.type
_entity_poly.pdbx_seq_one_letter_code
_entity_poly.pdbx_strand_id
1 'polypeptide(L)'
;MERLKALRKSRSNRVEFIADMISLLLADKELYSDEVLFRDAVEEIYSILRSEVTEKGRRDLVEAYELAVLLKAVVSGRVKGAEELLVEIRKNLPG
;
A
#
# COMPACT_ATOMS: atom_id res chain seq x y z
N MET A 1 -16.00 -3.91 1.19
CA MET A 1 -15.82 -3.22 -0.12
C MET A 1 -16.67 -1.97 -0.31
N GLU A 2 -17.95 -1.94 0.05
CA GLU A 2 -18.81 -0.78 -0.23
C GLU A 2 -18.31 0.53 0.41
N ARG A 3 -17.82 0.49 1.65
CA ARG A 3 -17.25 1.66 2.34
C ARG A 3 -15.99 2.21 1.64
N LEU A 4 -15.07 1.34 1.22
CA LEU A 4 -13.87 1.73 0.46
C LEU A 4 -14.22 2.31 -0.92
N LYS A 5 -15.18 1.68 -1.62
CA LYS A 5 -15.68 2.16 -2.92
C LYS A 5 -16.41 3.50 -2.80
N ALA A 6 -17.12 3.72 -1.70
CA ALA A 6 -17.79 4.99 -1.41
C ALA A 6 -16.78 6.11 -1.13
N LEU A 7 -15.75 5.84 -0.33
CA LEU A 7 -14.63 6.77 -0.09
C LEU A 7 -13.94 7.16 -1.40
N ARG A 8 -13.77 6.22 -2.34
CA ARG A 8 -13.13 6.48 -3.63
C ARG A 8 -13.98 7.38 -4.54
N LYS A 9 -15.30 7.28 -4.46
CA LYS A 9 -16.23 8.09 -5.28
C LYS A 9 -16.40 9.52 -4.77
N SER A 10 -16.14 9.78 -3.48
CA SER A 10 -16.37 11.08 -2.88
C SER A 10 -15.17 12.03 -2.91
N ARG A 11 -13.97 11.56 -3.27
CA ARG A 11 -12.73 12.34 -3.15
C ARG A 11 -12.07 12.61 -4.50
N SER A 12 -11.79 13.88 -4.77
CA SER A 12 -10.96 14.32 -5.91
C SER A 12 -9.46 14.17 -5.63
N ASN A 13 -9.04 14.22 -4.36
CA ASN A 13 -7.64 14.08 -3.94
C ASN A 13 -7.32 12.64 -3.54
N ARG A 14 -6.43 12.00 -4.30
CA ARG A 14 -6.02 10.60 -4.10
C ARG A 14 -5.24 10.39 -2.81
N VAL A 15 -4.50 11.40 -2.33
CA VAL A 15 -3.71 11.30 -1.10
C VAL A 15 -4.60 11.34 0.14
N GLU A 16 -5.60 12.22 0.15
CA GLU A 16 -6.63 12.25 1.21
C GLU A 16 -7.39 10.92 1.28
N PHE A 17 -7.71 10.33 0.13
CA PHE A 17 -8.34 9.02 0.07
C PHE A 17 -7.48 7.92 0.71
N ILE A 18 -6.15 7.93 0.51
CA ILE A 18 -5.25 6.99 1.19
C ILE A 18 -5.29 7.21 2.71
N ALA A 19 -5.19 8.46 3.16
CA ALA A 19 -5.20 8.77 4.59
C ALA A 19 -6.49 8.29 5.29
N ASP A 20 -7.65 8.52 4.65
CA ASP A 20 -8.94 8.03 5.12
C ASP A 20 -8.98 6.48 5.13
N MET A 21 -8.43 5.83 4.09
CA MET A 21 -8.38 4.38 4.01
C MET A 21 -7.52 3.75 5.11
N ILE A 22 -6.33 4.30 5.36
CA ILE A 22 -5.44 3.84 6.44
C ILE A 22 -6.14 4.02 7.78
N SER A 23 -6.78 5.17 8.01
CA SER A 23 -7.53 5.43 9.24
C SER A 23 -8.65 4.41 9.46
N LEU A 24 -9.35 4.02 8.40
CA LEU A 24 -10.39 2.99 8.44
C LEU A 24 -9.82 1.59 8.72
N LEU A 25 -8.71 1.22 8.09
CA LEU A 25 -8.01 -0.05 8.36
C LEU A 25 -7.50 -0.15 9.81
N LEU A 26 -7.05 0.97 10.38
CA LEU A 26 -6.58 1.03 11.77
C LEU A 26 -7.73 1.02 12.78
N ALA A 27 -8.88 1.61 12.44
CA ALA A 27 -10.03 1.69 13.32
C ALA A 27 -10.80 0.37 13.46
N ASP A 28 -10.74 -0.49 12.43
CA ASP A 28 -11.53 -1.71 12.35
C ASP A 28 -10.63 -2.95 12.21
N LYS A 29 -10.41 -3.64 13.33
CA LYS A 29 -9.60 -4.87 13.37
C LYS A 29 -10.24 -6.03 12.59
N GLU A 30 -11.55 -6.01 12.34
CA GLU A 30 -12.20 -7.06 11.55
C GLU A 30 -11.83 -6.94 10.06
N LEU A 31 -11.66 -5.71 9.55
CA LEU A 31 -11.14 -5.47 8.20
C LEU A 31 -9.71 -5.95 8.01
N TYR A 32 -8.89 -5.89 9.06
CA TYR A 32 -7.55 -6.48 9.08
C TYR A 32 -7.57 -8.01 9.11
N SER A 33 -8.66 -8.60 9.61
CA SER A 33 -8.81 -10.05 9.79
C SER A 33 -9.29 -10.76 8.52
N ASP A 34 -9.84 -10.03 7.56
CA ASP A 34 -10.13 -10.54 6.22
C ASP A 34 -8.92 -10.35 5.30
N GLU A 35 -8.18 -11.44 5.07
CA GLU A 35 -6.93 -11.45 4.30
C GLU A 35 -7.11 -10.95 2.85
N VAL A 36 -8.27 -11.20 2.24
CA VAL A 36 -8.54 -10.78 0.85
C VAL A 36 -8.79 -9.29 0.81
N LEU A 37 -9.66 -8.77 1.68
CA LEU A 37 -9.96 -7.33 1.75
C LEU A 37 -8.72 -6.52 2.13
N PHE A 38 -7.91 -7.03 3.04
CA PHE A 38 -6.68 -6.36 3.45
C PHE A 38 -5.66 -6.31 2.30
N ARG A 39 -5.49 -7.41 1.55
CA ARG A 39 -4.66 -7.45 0.34
C ARG A 39 -5.08 -6.43 -0.71
N ASP A 40 -6.37 -6.36 -1.01
CA ASP A 40 -6.92 -5.41 -1.98
C ASP A 40 -6.66 -3.95 -1.56
N ALA A 41 -6.86 -3.65 -0.27
CA ALA A 41 -6.60 -2.31 0.26
C ALA A 41 -5.11 -1.94 0.18
N VAL A 42 -4.21 -2.87 0.52
CA VAL A 42 -2.75 -2.69 0.42
C VAL A 42 -2.33 -2.45 -1.03
N GLU A 43 -2.90 -3.17 -1.99
CA GLU A 43 -2.62 -2.97 -3.41
C GLU A 43 -3.08 -1.58 -3.89
N GLU A 44 -4.25 -1.13 -3.46
CA GLU A 44 -4.78 0.20 -3.80
C GLU A 44 -3.88 1.32 -3.21
N ILE A 45 -3.46 1.20 -1.94
CA ILE A 45 -2.51 2.12 -1.30
C ILE A 45 -1.20 2.18 -2.08
N TYR A 46 -0.60 1.02 -2.37
CA TYR A 46 0.64 0.91 -3.14
C TYR A 46 0.50 1.56 -4.52
N SER A 47 -0.57 1.24 -5.25
CA SER A 47 -0.79 1.70 -6.62
C SER A 47 -0.94 3.22 -6.70
N ILE A 48 -1.69 3.82 -5.78
CA ILE A 48 -1.86 5.27 -5.73
C ILE A 48 -0.55 5.94 -5.35
N LEU A 49 0.15 5.50 -4.30
CA LEU A 49 1.43 6.11 -3.89
C LEU A 49 2.49 5.99 -4.98
N ARG A 50 2.56 4.84 -5.67
CA ARG A 50 3.43 4.65 -6.82
C ARG A 50 3.16 5.71 -7.88
N SER A 51 1.91 5.89 -8.31
CA SER A 51 1.55 6.89 -9.32
C SER A 51 1.89 8.33 -8.87
N GLU A 52 1.56 8.70 -7.62
CA GLU A 52 1.89 10.03 -7.10
C GLU A 52 3.41 10.29 -7.06
N VAL A 53 4.22 9.30 -6.67
CA VAL A 53 5.68 9.43 -6.60
C VAL A 53 6.34 9.36 -7.98
N THR A 54 6.06 8.31 -8.76
CA THR A 54 6.80 8.02 -9.99
C THR A 54 6.29 8.78 -11.20
N GLU A 55 4.97 9.05 -11.28
CA GLU A 55 4.37 9.71 -12.45
C GLU A 55 4.18 11.20 -12.21
N LYS A 56 3.79 11.60 -10.98
CA LYS A 56 3.54 13.02 -10.64
C LYS A 56 4.69 13.70 -9.91
N GLY A 57 5.75 12.97 -9.55
CA GLY A 57 6.96 13.53 -8.95
C GLY A 57 6.79 14.06 -7.53
N ARG A 58 5.78 13.59 -6.78
CA ARG A 58 5.53 13.99 -5.38
C ARG A 58 6.59 13.41 -4.44
N ARG A 59 7.75 14.05 -4.40
CA ARG A 59 8.89 13.61 -3.57
C ARG A 59 8.60 13.61 -2.07
N ASP A 60 7.67 14.45 -1.65
CA ASP A 60 7.17 14.50 -0.27
C ASP A 60 6.46 13.21 0.17
N LEU A 61 6.06 12.34 -0.77
CA LEU A 61 5.37 11.07 -0.50
C LEU A 61 6.29 9.83 -0.63
N VAL A 62 7.60 10.02 -0.87
CA VAL A 62 8.53 8.90 -1.10
C VAL A 62 8.58 7.95 0.09
N GLU A 63 8.68 8.48 1.31
CA GLU A 63 8.74 7.65 2.52
C GLU A 63 7.47 6.80 2.70
N ALA A 64 6.30 7.41 2.49
CA ALA A 64 5.02 6.68 2.53
C ALA A 64 4.96 5.58 1.46
N TYR A 65 5.47 5.85 0.26
CA TYR A 65 5.55 4.87 -0.81
C TYR A 65 6.48 3.70 -0.47
N GLU A 66 7.67 3.96 0.07
CA GLU A 66 8.62 2.92 0.50
C GLU A 66 8.01 2.01 1.58
N LEU A 67 7.30 2.59 2.56
CA LEU A 67 6.56 1.82 3.56
C LEU A 67 5.44 0.97 2.93
N ALA A 68 4.73 1.49 1.93
CA ALA A 68 3.70 0.73 1.21
C ALA A 68 4.29 -0.44 0.40
N VAL A 69 5.49 -0.29 -0.17
CA VAL A 69 6.22 -1.39 -0.83
C VAL A 69 6.52 -2.50 0.17
N LEU A 70 7.03 -2.15 1.36
CA LEU A 70 7.30 -3.12 2.42
C LEU A 70 6.02 -3.80 2.92
N LEU A 71 4.96 -3.03 3.15
CA LEU A 71 3.66 -3.57 3.56
C LEU A 71 3.14 -4.59 2.55
N LYS A 72 3.19 -4.27 1.25
CA LYS A 72 2.79 -5.18 0.18
C LYS A 72 3.64 -6.47 0.15
N ALA A 73 4.94 -6.36 0.36
CA ALA A 73 5.83 -7.52 0.41
C ALA A 73 5.50 -8.46 1.59
N VAL A 74 5.20 -7.89 2.76
CA VAL A 74 4.77 -8.64 3.95
C VAL A 74 3.42 -9.32 3.72
N VAL A 75 2.44 -8.58 3.23
CA VAL A 75 1.05 -9.07 3.04
C VAL A 75 0.94 -10.14 1.95
N SER A 76 1.80 -10.08 0.93
CA SER A 76 1.88 -11.11 -0.11
C SER A 76 2.66 -12.36 0.32
N GLY A 77 3.22 -12.37 1.54
CA GLY A 77 4.02 -13.49 2.04
C GLY A 77 5.36 -13.67 1.31
N ARG A 78 5.76 -12.72 0.46
CA ARG A 78 7.02 -12.72 -0.28
C ARG A 78 8.23 -12.47 0.61
N VAL A 79 8.00 -11.77 1.73
CA VAL A 79 9.03 -11.40 2.68
C VAL A 79 8.49 -11.56 4.10
N LYS A 80 9.14 -12.42 4.88
CA LYS A 80 8.89 -12.69 6.30
C LYS A 80 9.95 -12.09 7.21
N GLY A 81 11.05 -11.61 6.65
CA GLY A 81 12.16 -11.03 7.39
C GLY A 81 13.24 -10.41 6.50
N ALA A 82 14.24 -9.81 7.13
CA ALA A 82 15.29 -9.04 6.45
C ALA A 82 16.07 -9.85 5.41
N GLU A 83 16.35 -11.14 5.67
CA GLU A 83 17.07 -12.01 4.73
C GLU A 83 16.29 -12.23 3.43
N GLU A 84 15.00 -12.55 3.52
CA GLU A 84 14.14 -12.73 2.34
C GLU A 84 14.05 -11.43 1.52
N LEU A 85 14.02 -10.27 2.19
CA LEU A 85 14.05 -8.97 1.51
C LEU A 85 15.35 -8.75 0.74
N LEU A 86 16.50 -9.07 1.33
CA LEU A 86 17.80 -8.96 0.67
C LEU A 86 17.90 -9.88 -0.55
N VAL A 87 17.38 -11.10 -0.45
CA VAL A 87 17.32 -12.07 -1.57
C VAL A 87 16.46 -11.51 -2.71
N GLU A 88 15.27 -11.00 -2.40
CA GLU A 88 14.38 -10.41 -3.42
C GLU A 88 15.00 -9.17 -4.08
N ILE A 89 15.69 -8.30 -3.34
CA ILE A 89 16.44 -7.17 -3.91
C ILE A 89 17.50 -7.69 -4.89
N ARG A 90 18.33 -8.65 -4.48
CA ARG A 90 19.40 -9.17 -5.34
C ARG A 90 18.86 -9.77 -6.65
N LYS A 91 17.74 -10.50 -6.61
CA LYS A 91 17.10 -11.08 -7.82
C LYS A 91 16.67 -10.06 -8.86
N ASN A 92 16.37 -8.83 -8.42
CA ASN A 92 15.82 -7.77 -9.28
C ASN A 92 16.87 -6.74 -9.73
N LEU A 93 18.12 -6.86 -9.27
CA LEU A 93 19.22 -6.03 -9.75
C LEU A 93 19.88 -6.68 -10.99
N PRO A 94 20.26 -5.88 -12.00
CA PRO A 94 21.08 -6.40 -13.10
C PRO A 94 22.42 -6.95 -12.58
N GLY A 95 22.94 -7.95 -13.30
CA GLY A 95 24.20 -8.63 -12.99
C GLY A 95 25.41 -7.70 -13.08
#